data_AF-A0A399ZZB1-F1
#
_entry.id   AF-A0A399ZZB1-F1
#
_cell.length_a   1.000
_cell.length_b   1.000
_cell.length_c   1.000
_cell.angle_alpha   90.00
_cell.angle_beta   90.00
_cell.angle_gamma   90.00
#
_symmetry.space_group_name_H-M   'P 1'
#
loop_
_entity.id
_entity.type
_entity.pdbx_description
1 polymer ?
#
loop_
_entity_poly.entity_id
_entity_poly.type
_entity_poly.pdbx_seq_one_letter_code
_entity_poly.pdbx_strand_id
1 'polypeptide(L)'
;MQAQAAVDYLTAQKTKTPWNFIFLEGAAGDTLASEITRGYFQVLDPLKQKNQVKIIADRANVEWSEQEGLAATAEELTKAKNNVQAILANNSALARGAIAALDAQKLAGKVFVAGAGADAENYTLICSGAQNLDLTRDDGALAETAARLALALANGREPKQAGLDATTIRVDDREVFQVAIPVQPIALDSIQAVLVQGGVVSARALGACYPPLATGAAVPAVEASGDLTVWVQEDAASPVYAYLANLAAAFMAANPGAEIHLLPKEAQTVRNTFADASDGVDLLWTTNEEIQQFAGSDLLRAVDFITTTQFISPALAGGTREGALYGVPVETGNNLVMYYNKKLLKEPPKDTDALTRLGATLTKETLGQYALAYDTTNPFWLLPWLGGFEGSPLAEDGRTPTLDTRAMTETLKLLKTFQDKKVSLPDADLAIADAVFMDGRAAMIINGDEALPTYLAKFGNDLGAARMPQVSKQDFPRPYTGGIYLALPAGAEGDKLALAQAFSQLLVSKPIQVDMAKKFRRLPALQAALQDAAITGDPLLKGLSDQALQGIAPPDSLVLTCLWEAIRPNQIGVLKGALEADVAAQTMQTSAENCIDKLK
;
A
#
# COMPACT_ATOMS: atom_id res chain seq x y z
N MET A 1 -0.21 -21.25 0.91
CA MET A 1 0.46 -20.09 1.55
C MET A 1 1.85 -20.45 2.07
N GLN A 2 2.00 -21.42 2.99
CA GLN A 2 3.30 -21.79 3.57
C GLN A 2 4.38 -22.10 2.52
N ALA A 3 4.07 -22.93 1.52
CA ALA A 3 5.03 -23.26 0.45
C ALA A 3 5.43 -22.04 -0.41
N GLN A 4 4.50 -21.13 -0.70
CA GLN A 4 4.80 -19.91 -1.45
C GLN A 4 5.73 -19.00 -0.66
N ALA A 5 5.43 -18.78 0.63
CA ALA A 5 6.29 -17.98 1.50
C ALA A 5 7.71 -18.55 1.63
N ALA A 6 7.85 -19.88 1.68
CA ALA A 6 9.17 -20.53 1.67
C ALA A 6 9.94 -20.24 0.37
N VAL A 7 9.29 -20.32 -0.79
CA VAL A 7 9.88 -20.01 -2.09
C VAL A 7 10.30 -18.55 -2.17
N ASP A 8 9.44 -17.64 -1.74
CA ASP A 8 9.70 -16.20 -1.75
C ASP A 8 10.88 -15.86 -0.83
N TYR A 9 10.91 -16.44 0.37
CA TYR A 9 12.01 -16.29 1.32
C TYR A 9 13.34 -16.78 0.73
N LEU A 10 13.38 -18.00 0.19
CA LEU A 10 14.62 -18.58 -0.37
C LEU A 10 15.11 -17.82 -1.61
N THR A 11 14.17 -17.30 -2.42
CA THR A 11 14.48 -16.45 -3.58
C THR A 11 15.06 -15.11 -3.13
N ALA A 12 14.45 -14.46 -2.14
CA ALA A 12 14.92 -13.18 -1.59
C ALA A 12 16.33 -13.31 -0.98
N GLN A 13 16.62 -14.43 -0.32
CA GLN A 13 17.94 -14.75 0.22
C GLN A 13 18.97 -15.16 -0.85
N LYS A 14 18.56 -15.28 -2.12
CA LYS A 14 19.39 -15.77 -3.23
C LYS A 14 20.01 -17.14 -2.93
N THR A 15 19.28 -17.98 -2.21
CA THR A 15 19.74 -19.33 -1.83
C THR A 15 19.92 -20.17 -3.09
N LYS A 16 21.06 -20.87 -3.20
CA LYS A 16 21.37 -21.69 -4.38
C LYS A 16 20.41 -22.89 -4.49
N THR A 17 19.87 -23.12 -5.68
CA THR A 17 19.05 -24.30 -6.00
C THR A 17 19.92 -25.52 -6.34
N PRO A 18 19.41 -26.76 -6.17
CA PRO A 18 18.07 -27.12 -5.67
C PRO A 18 17.91 -26.92 -4.15
N TRP A 19 16.72 -26.46 -3.73
CA TRP A 19 16.36 -26.34 -2.31
C TRP A 19 15.73 -27.63 -1.79
N ASN A 20 16.16 -28.08 -0.61
CA ASN A 20 15.66 -29.28 0.03
C ASN A 20 14.56 -28.95 1.05
N PHE A 21 13.40 -29.58 0.87
CA PHE A 21 12.21 -29.42 1.70
C PHE A 21 11.92 -30.69 2.50
N ILE A 22 11.54 -30.52 3.76
CA ILE A 22 10.94 -31.55 4.61
C ILE A 22 9.48 -31.17 4.83
N PHE A 23 8.56 -32.12 4.65
CA PHE A 23 7.17 -31.97 5.11
C PHE A 23 6.97 -32.75 6.40
N LEU A 24 6.38 -32.08 7.39
CA LEU A 24 5.90 -32.69 8.62
C LEU A 24 4.38 -32.66 8.58
N GLU A 25 3.84 -33.80 8.20
CA GLU A 25 2.42 -33.98 7.97
C GLU A 25 1.73 -34.50 9.21
N GLY A 26 0.43 -34.29 9.27
CA GLY A 26 -0.43 -34.92 10.26
C GLY A 26 -0.54 -36.43 10.10
N ALA A 27 -1.51 -37.01 10.81
CA ALA A 27 -1.80 -38.43 10.75
C ALA A 27 -2.14 -38.87 9.31
N ALA A 28 -1.61 -40.01 8.89
CA ALA A 28 -1.90 -40.56 7.57
C ALA A 28 -3.42 -40.86 7.43
N GLY A 29 -4.02 -40.36 6.34
CA GLY A 29 -5.46 -40.50 6.10
C GLY A 29 -6.32 -39.38 6.72
N ASP A 30 -5.71 -38.45 7.48
CA ASP A 30 -6.39 -37.23 7.91
C ASP A 30 -6.65 -36.31 6.69
N THR A 31 -7.90 -35.89 6.54
CA THR A 31 -8.32 -35.08 5.39
C THR A 31 -7.76 -33.67 5.44
N LEU A 32 -7.62 -33.07 6.63
CA LEU A 32 -7.04 -31.74 6.79
C LEU A 32 -5.53 -31.78 6.47
N ALA A 33 -4.79 -32.75 6.99
CA ALA A 33 -3.37 -32.94 6.66
C ALA A 33 -3.17 -33.07 5.14
N SER A 34 -3.94 -33.95 4.52
CA SER A 34 -3.89 -34.20 3.08
C SER A 34 -4.16 -32.94 2.26
N GLU A 35 -5.12 -32.12 2.68
CA GLU A 35 -5.47 -30.86 1.99
C GLU A 35 -4.40 -29.78 2.13
N ILE A 36 -3.81 -29.63 3.33
CA ILE A 36 -2.71 -28.70 3.55
C ILE A 36 -1.51 -29.10 2.68
N THR A 37 -1.11 -30.38 2.72
CA THR A 37 0.01 -30.90 1.93
C THR A 37 -0.25 -30.78 0.42
N ARG A 38 -1.47 -31.04 -0.04
CA ARG A 38 -1.86 -30.84 -1.45
C ARG A 38 -1.59 -29.39 -1.90
N GLY A 39 -1.88 -28.42 -1.04
CA GLY A 39 -1.54 -27.02 -1.26
C GLY A 39 -0.04 -26.75 -1.38
N TYR A 40 0.82 -27.52 -0.71
CA TYR A 40 2.28 -27.42 -0.89
C TYR A 40 2.70 -27.87 -2.29
N PHE A 41 2.21 -29.02 -2.74
CA PHE A 41 2.54 -29.57 -4.04
C PHE A 41 2.12 -28.66 -5.21
N GLN A 42 0.96 -27.99 -5.11
CA GLN A 42 0.51 -27.03 -6.13
C GLN A 42 1.55 -25.93 -6.42
N VAL A 43 2.29 -25.50 -5.41
CA VAL A 43 3.34 -24.48 -5.54
C VAL A 43 4.69 -25.11 -5.94
N LEU A 44 5.04 -26.25 -5.34
CA LEU A 44 6.40 -26.80 -5.43
C LEU A 44 6.61 -27.72 -6.65
N ASP A 45 5.56 -28.34 -7.20
CA ASP A 45 5.68 -29.24 -8.35
C ASP A 45 6.23 -28.56 -9.61
N PRO A 46 5.79 -27.34 -10.01
CA PRO A 46 6.40 -26.63 -11.13
C PRO A 46 7.89 -26.33 -10.94
N LEU A 47 8.35 -26.12 -9.70
CA LEU A 47 9.75 -25.86 -9.36
C LEU A 47 10.58 -27.15 -9.33
N LYS A 48 9.97 -28.24 -8.85
CA LYS A 48 10.55 -29.59 -8.88
C LYS A 48 10.79 -30.06 -10.31
N GLN A 49 9.85 -29.84 -11.22
CA GLN A 49 10.02 -30.14 -12.65
C GLN A 49 11.19 -29.37 -13.30
N LYS A 50 11.53 -28.19 -12.76
CA LYS A 50 12.68 -27.37 -13.18
C LYS A 50 13.98 -27.71 -12.43
N ASN A 51 14.00 -28.76 -11.62
CA ASN A 51 15.10 -29.13 -10.72
C ASN A 51 15.52 -28.03 -9.73
N GLN A 52 14.59 -27.13 -9.35
CA GLN A 52 14.85 -26.07 -8.39
C GLN A 52 14.52 -26.46 -6.95
N VAL A 53 13.63 -27.45 -6.76
CA VAL A 53 13.20 -27.95 -5.45
C VAL A 53 13.32 -29.48 -5.41
N LYS A 54 13.70 -30.00 -4.23
CA LYS A 54 13.66 -31.41 -3.87
C LYS A 54 12.90 -31.57 -2.57
N ILE A 55 11.87 -32.42 -2.58
CA ILE A 55 11.22 -32.87 -1.36
C ILE A 55 12.02 -34.08 -0.89
N ILE A 56 12.84 -33.87 0.13
CA ILE A 56 13.78 -34.89 0.63
C ILE A 56 13.14 -35.79 1.68
N ALA A 57 12.06 -35.34 2.31
CA ALA A 57 11.26 -36.12 3.23
C ALA A 57 9.83 -35.60 3.29
N ASP A 58 8.92 -36.55 3.49
CA ASP A 58 7.50 -36.37 3.75
C ASP A 58 7.19 -37.36 4.89
N ARG A 59 6.83 -36.82 6.06
CA ARG A 59 6.75 -37.56 7.32
C ARG A 59 5.38 -37.35 7.95
N ALA A 60 4.56 -38.40 7.97
CA ALA A 60 3.33 -38.43 8.74
C ALA A 60 3.61 -38.55 10.24
N ASN A 61 2.90 -37.78 11.06
CA ASN A 61 3.02 -37.73 12.52
C ASN A 61 1.63 -37.92 13.13
N VAL A 62 1.42 -39.02 13.86
CA VAL A 62 0.08 -39.51 14.22
C VAL A 62 -0.55 -38.62 15.28
N GLU A 63 0.23 -38.20 16.28
CA GLU A 63 -0.24 -37.39 17.40
C GLU A 63 -0.12 -35.88 17.11
N TRP A 64 0.37 -35.50 15.93
CA TRP A 64 0.61 -34.11 15.53
C TRP A 64 1.46 -33.35 16.58
N SER A 65 2.36 -34.05 17.25
CA SER A 65 2.98 -33.59 18.48
C SER A 65 4.36 -32.97 18.26
N GLU A 66 4.78 -32.12 19.19
CA GLU A 66 6.11 -31.53 19.19
C GLU A 66 7.21 -32.59 19.24
N GLN A 67 7.03 -33.65 20.03
CA GLN A 67 7.99 -34.74 20.15
C GLN A 67 8.18 -35.50 18.84
N GLU A 68 7.10 -35.76 18.09
CA GLU A 68 7.18 -36.39 16.78
C GLU A 68 7.88 -35.48 15.77
N GLY A 69 7.51 -34.19 15.74
CA GLY A 69 8.15 -33.20 14.86
C GLY A 69 9.66 -33.10 15.10
N LEU A 70 10.09 -33.14 16.36
CA LEU A 70 11.50 -33.19 16.75
C LEU A 70 12.19 -34.46 16.26
N ALA A 71 11.59 -35.63 16.52
CA ALA A 71 12.20 -36.91 16.16
C ALA A 71 12.31 -37.06 14.63
N ALA A 72 11.24 -36.75 13.89
CA ALA A 72 11.22 -36.80 12.43
C ALA A 72 12.25 -35.84 11.83
N THR A 73 12.28 -34.59 12.30
CA THR A 73 13.22 -33.57 11.78
C THR A 73 14.68 -33.95 12.08
N ALA A 74 14.99 -34.42 13.29
CA ALA A 74 16.35 -34.81 13.65
C ALA A 74 16.87 -35.98 12.78
N GLU A 75 16.01 -36.95 12.49
CA GLU A 75 16.34 -38.07 11.60
C GLU A 75 16.64 -37.59 10.18
N GLU A 76 15.79 -36.71 9.62
CA GLU A 76 15.94 -36.21 8.25
C GLU A 76 17.11 -35.23 8.11
N LEU A 77 17.37 -34.39 9.12
CA LEU A 77 18.58 -33.57 9.18
C LEU A 77 19.85 -34.44 9.14
N THR A 78 19.86 -35.56 9.86
CA THR A 78 20.98 -36.51 9.85
C THR A 78 21.18 -37.11 8.46
N LYS A 79 20.11 -37.61 7.82
CA LYS A 79 20.16 -38.17 6.46
C LYS A 79 20.61 -37.14 5.43
N ALA A 80 20.12 -35.91 5.53
CA ALA A 80 20.44 -34.80 4.63
C ALA A 80 21.78 -34.12 4.96
N LYS A 81 22.49 -34.53 6.02
CA LYS A 81 23.71 -33.86 6.53
C LYS A 81 23.48 -32.36 6.72
N ASN A 82 22.38 -32.01 7.37
CA ASN A 82 21.94 -30.63 7.63
C ASN A 82 21.66 -29.78 6.38
N ASN A 83 21.68 -30.36 5.18
CA ASN A 83 21.38 -29.64 3.95
C ASN A 83 19.86 -29.58 3.72
N VAL A 84 19.20 -28.70 4.46
CA VAL A 84 17.76 -28.44 4.40
C VAL A 84 17.55 -26.93 4.30
N GLN A 85 16.61 -26.50 3.46
CA GLN A 85 16.32 -25.08 3.25
C GLN A 85 14.94 -24.70 3.78
N ALA A 86 13.99 -25.62 3.81
CA ALA A 86 12.66 -25.37 4.33
C ALA A 86 12.04 -26.61 4.99
N ILE A 87 11.26 -26.37 6.05
CA ILE A 87 10.41 -27.34 6.72
C ILE A 87 8.99 -26.77 6.74
N LEU A 88 8.03 -27.50 6.16
CA LEU A 88 6.62 -27.12 6.18
C LEU A 88 5.88 -28.10 7.10
N ALA A 89 5.30 -27.59 8.17
CA ALA A 89 4.53 -28.38 9.12
C ALA A 89 3.04 -28.09 8.98
N ASN A 90 2.22 -29.13 9.01
CA ASN A 90 0.76 -28.99 8.96
C ASN A 90 0.17 -28.36 10.23
N ASN A 91 0.90 -28.32 11.35
CA ASN A 91 0.50 -27.58 12.55
C ASN A 91 1.69 -26.93 13.29
N SER A 92 1.36 -26.09 14.27
CA SER A 92 2.33 -25.32 15.05
C SER A 92 3.16 -26.17 16.03
N ALA A 93 2.61 -27.25 16.61
CA ALA A 93 3.37 -28.14 17.49
C ALA A 93 4.49 -28.90 16.75
N LEU A 94 4.20 -29.44 15.56
CA LEU A 94 5.22 -30.05 14.70
C LEU A 94 6.30 -29.04 14.29
N ALA A 95 5.91 -27.80 14.00
CA ALA A 95 6.86 -26.72 13.72
C ALA A 95 7.79 -26.44 14.90
N ARG A 96 7.28 -26.41 16.14
CA ARG A 96 8.11 -26.27 17.36
C ARG A 96 9.13 -27.41 17.48
N GLY A 97 8.67 -28.65 17.25
CA GLY A 97 9.55 -29.82 17.28
C GLY A 97 10.67 -29.72 16.24
N ALA A 98 10.33 -29.29 15.03
CA ALA A 98 11.29 -29.04 13.97
C ALA A 98 12.33 -27.98 14.35
N ILE A 99 11.88 -26.88 14.95
CA ILE A 99 12.75 -25.79 15.41
C ILE A 99 13.69 -26.26 16.51
N ALA A 100 13.22 -27.05 17.47
CA ALA A 100 14.06 -27.65 18.51
C ALA A 100 15.15 -28.57 17.91
N ALA A 101 14.81 -29.38 16.90
CA ALA A 101 15.78 -30.20 16.18
C ALA A 101 16.80 -29.36 15.38
N LEU A 102 16.35 -28.27 14.75
CA LEU A 102 17.22 -27.32 14.05
C LEU A 102 18.15 -26.57 15.01
N ASP A 103 17.66 -26.15 16.17
CA ASP A 103 18.44 -25.44 17.18
C ASP A 103 19.58 -26.31 17.73
N ALA A 104 19.31 -27.60 17.99
CA ALA A 104 20.33 -28.58 18.35
C ALA A 104 21.46 -28.70 17.31
N GLN A 105 21.20 -28.35 16.04
CA GLN A 105 22.17 -28.31 14.94
C GLN A 105 22.67 -26.89 14.61
N LYS A 106 22.27 -25.86 15.37
CA LYS A 106 22.57 -24.43 15.12
C LYS A 106 22.06 -23.94 13.76
N LEU A 107 20.90 -24.45 13.36
CA LEU A 107 20.21 -24.14 12.11
C LEU A 107 18.91 -23.34 12.31
N ALA A 108 18.45 -23.16 13.55
CA ALA A 108 17.30 -22.29 13.85
C ALA A 108 17.54 -20.88 13.27
N GLY A 109 16.51 -20.31 12.63
CA GLY A 109 16.58 -19.03 11.90
C GLY A 109 17.36 -19.05 10.58
N LYS A 110 18.00 -20.17 10.20
CA LYS A 110 18.66 -20.35 8.88
C LYS A 110 17.86 -21.20 7.92
N VAL A 111 16.99 -22.06 8.45
CA VAL A 111 16.05 -22.90 7.69
C VAL A 111 14.68 -22.27 7.81
N PHE A 112 13.98 -22.15 6.68
CA PHE A 112 12.63 -21.63 6.69
C PHE A 112 11.69 -22.62 7.41
N VAL A 113 10.97 -22.20 8.44
CA VAL A 113 9.98 -23.04 9.13
C VAL A 113 8.60 -22.38 9.10
N ALA A 114 7.60 -23.15 8.69
CA ALA A 114 6.20 -22.73 8.74
C ALA A 114 5.31 -23.73 9.49
N GLY A 115 4.37 -23.19 10.29
CA GLY A 115 3.34 -23.93 11.03
C GLY A 115 1.93 -23.41 10.74
N ALA A 116 0.93 -23.95 11.45
CA ALA A 116 -0.46 -23.54 11.38
C ALA A 116 -1.17 -23.77 12.72
N GLY A 117 -1.85 -22.74 13.23
CA GLY A 117 -2.51 -22.73 14.54
C GLY A 117 -1.63 -22.20 15.68
N ALA A 118 -0.87 -21.12 15.44
CA ALA A 118 0.05 -20.57 16.43
C ALA A 118 -0.61 -20.24 17.77
N ASP A 119 0.07 -20.66 18.85
CA ASP A 119 -0.17 -20.27 20.23
C ASP A 119 0.95 -19.35 20.75
N ALA A 120 0.92 -19.03 22.04
CA ALA A 120 1.88 -18.13 22.70
C ALA A 120 3.36 -18.56 22.51
N GLU A 121 3.63 -19.86 22.43
CA GLU A 121 4.99 -20.37 22.23
C GLU A 121 5.45 -20.12 20.80
N ASN A 122 4.59 -20.36 19.80
CA ASN A 122 4.91 -20.05 18.41
C ASN A 122 5.08 -18.55 18.17
N TYR A 123 4.33 -17.69 18.84
CA TYR A 123 4.55 -16.25 18.77
C TYR A 123 5.99 -15.92 19.19
N THR A 124 6.47 -16.48 20.31
CA THR A 124 7.85 -16.29 20.77
C THR A 124 8.89 -16.77 19.76
N LEU A 125 8.63 -17.88 19.06
CA LEU A 125 9.52 -18.41 18.03
C LEU A 125 9.52 -17.55 16.76
N ILE A 126 8.37 -16.99 16.37
CA ILE A 126 8.28 -16.01 15.29
C ILE A 126 9.04 -14.73 15.67
N CYS A 127 8.85 -14.24 16.90
CA CYS A 127 9.51 -13.04 17.43
C CYS A 127 11.04 -13.19 17.48
N SER A 128 11.56 -14.38 17.78
CA SER A 128 13.01 -14.66 17.79
C SER A 128 13.59 -14.93 16.39
N GLY A 129 12.74 -15.00 15.36
CA GLY A 129 13.14 -15.38 13.99
C GLY A 129 13.46 -16.86 13.84
N ALA A 130 13.22 -17.69 14.85
CA ALA A 130 13.38 -19.14 14.78
C ALA A 130 12.30 -19.82 13.93
N GLN A 131 11.09 -19.23 13.92
CA GLN A 131 9.99 -19.57 13.01
C GLN A 131 9.75 -18.42 12.03
N ASN A 132 9.51 -18.73 10.76
CA ASN A 132 9.35 -17.70 9.72
C ASN A 132 7.89 -17.32 9.49
N LEU A 133 7.00 -18.28 9.63
CA LEU A 133 5.59 -18.12 9.31
C LEU A 133 4.74 -19.04 10.19
N ASP A 134 3.57 -18.56 10.58
CA ASP A 134 2.46 -19.41 10.99
C ASP A 134 1.19 -18.98 10.26
N LEU A 135 0.18 -19.84 10.25
CA LEU A 135 -1.14 -19.51 9.72
C LEU A 135 -2.13 -19.52 10.88
N THR A 136 -2.80 -18.40 11.09
CA THR A 136 -3.92 -18.32 12.04
C THR A 136 -5.24 -18.24 11.31
N ARG A 137 -6.32 -18.47 12.05
CA ARG A 137 -7.69 -18.15 11.65
C ARG A 137 -8.33 -17.38 12.79
N ASP A 138 -9.32 -16.56 12.48
CA ASP A 138 -10.13 -15.93 13.51
C ASP A 138 -11.06 -16.98 14.13
N ASP A 139 -10.67 -17.51 15.28
CA ASP A 139 -11.45 -18.51 16.03
C ASP A 139 -12.78 -17.93 16.55
N GLY A 140 -12.84 -16.61 16.77
CA GLY A 140 -14.07 -15.91 17.12
C GLY A 140 -15.05 -15.87 15.95
N ALA A 141 -14.58 -15.46 14.77
CA ALA A 141 -15.36 -15.49 13.54
C ALA A 141 -15.77 -16.92 13.17
N LEU A 142 -14.90 -17.91 13.39
CA LEU A 142 -15.23 -19.33 13.20
C LEU A 142 -16.36 -19.76 14.13
N ALA A 143 -16.27 -19.48 15.43
CA ALA A 143 -17.30 -19.83 16.40
C ALA A 143 -18.63 -19.14 16.11
N GLU A 144 -18.58 -17.84 15.80
CA GLU A 144 -19.76 -17.06 15.43
C GLU A 144 -20.41 -17.60 14.14
N THR A 145 -19.61 -17.88 13.11
CA THR A 145 -20.08 -18.45 11.85
C THR A 145 -20.70 -19.82 12.05
N ALA A 146 -20.07 -20.68 12.85
CA ALA A 146 -20.61 -21.99 13.20
C ALA A 146 -21.95 -21.88 13.95
N ALA A 147 -22.06 -20.96 14.91
CA ALA A 147 -23.30 -20.71 15.65
C ALA A 147 -24.41 -20.16 14.73
N ARG A 148 -24.08 -19.21 13.86
CA ARG A 148 -25.01 -18.66 12.85
C ARG A 148 -25.49 -19.73 11.88
N LEU A 149 -24.59 -20.59 11.40
CA LEU A 149 -24.92 -21.70 10.51
C LEU A 149 -25.84 -22.72 11.21
N ALA A 150 -25.50 -23.12 12.45
CA ALA A 150 -26.32 -24.04 13.23
C ALA A 150 -27.73 -23.48 13.49
N LEU A 151 -27.83 -22.19 13.83
CA LEU A 151 -29.11 -21.52 14.04
C LEU A 151 -29.93 -21.41 12.75
N ALA A 152 -29.28 -21.15 11.62
CA ALA A 152 -29.94 -21.12 10.31
C ALA A 152 -30.57 -22.48 10.02
N LEU A 153 -29.77 -23.55 10.11
CA LEU A 153 -30.21 -24.92 9.84
C LEU A 153 -31.31 -25.38 10.81
N ALA A 154 -31.19 -25.07 12.11
CA ALA A 154 -32.21 -25.40 13.11
C ALA A 154 -33.56 -24.72 12.85
N ASN A 155 -33.55 -23.54 12.21
CA ASN A 155 -34.75 -22.80 11.83
C ASN A 155 -35.23 -23.12 10.40
N GLY A 156 -34.69 -24.17 9.76
CA GLY A 156 -35.04 -24.55 8.39
C GLY A 156 -34.61 -23.53 7.34
N ARG A 157 -33.58 -22.72 7.62
CA ARG A 157 -33.01 -21.73 6.70
C ARG A 157 -31.71 -22.25 6.08
N GLU A 158 -31.46 -21.88 4.84
CA GLU A 158 -30.19 -22.11 4.15
C GLU A 158 -29.10 -21.13 4.62
N PRO A 159 -27.80 -21.48 4.50
CA PRO A 159 -26.68 -20.62 4.93
C PRO A 159 -26.74 -19.20 4.32
N LYS A 160 -27.07 -19.11 3.03
CA LYS A 160 -27.18 -17.84 2.31
C LYS A 160 -28.24 -16.90 2.90
N GLN A 161 -29.31 -17.45 3.47
CA GLN A 161 -30.36 -16.69 4.14
C GLN A 161 -29.92 -16.14 5.50
N ALA A 162 -28.83 -16.65 6.06
CA ALA A 162 -28.17 -16.13 7.25
C ALA A 162 -26.98 -15.20 6.91
N GLY A 163 -26.82 -14.83 5.63
CA GLY A 163 -25.70 -14.01 5.16
C GLY A 163 -24.36 -14.74 5.15
N LEU A 164 -24.37 -16.08 5.17
CA LEU A 164 -23.17 -16.89 5.12
C LEU A 164 -22.92 -17.37 3.68
N ASP A 165 -21.72 -17.12 3.17
CA ASP A 165 -21.27 -17.66 1.89
C ASP A 165 -20.78 -19.09 2.09
N ALA A 166 -21.58 -20.06 1.67
CA ALA A 166 -21.33 -21.48 1.88
C ALA A 166 -21.26 -22.21 0.54
N THR A 167 -20.29 -23.12 0.42
CA THR A 167 -20.17 -24.07 -0.68
C THR A 167 -20.62 -25.45 -0.24
N THR A 168 -21.20 -26.24 -1.13
CA THR A 168 -21.49 -27.65 -0.85
C THR A 168 -20.27 -28.49 -1.20
N ILE A 169 -19.79 -29.28 -0.24
CA ILE A 169 -18.76 -30.30 -0.47
C ILE A 169 -19.34 -31.69 -0.24
N ARG A 170 -18.68 -32.69 -0.82
CA ARG A 170 -19.01 -34.09 -0.58
C ARG A 170 -18.04 -34.66 0.45
N VAL A 171 -18.59 -35.13 1.56
CA VAL A 171 -17.85 -35.87 2.60
C VAL A 171 -18.45 -37.27 2.63
N ASP A 172 -17.64 -38.27 2.26
CA ASP A 172 -18.07 -39.64 2.01
C ASP A 172 -19.23 -39.72 0.98
N ASP A 173 -20.40 -40.22 1.40
CA ASP A 173 -21.60 -40.35 0.59
C ASP A 173 -22.60 -39.20 0.78
N ARG A 174 -22.24 -38.15 1.52
CA ARG A 174 -23.13 -37.04 1.89
C ARG A 174 -22.65 -35.70 1.35
N GLU A 175 -23.62 -34.84 1.03
CA GLU A 175 -23.37 -33.43 0.76
C GLU A 175 -23.50 -32.64 2.06
N VAL A 176 -22.51 -31.81 2.35
CA VAL A 176 -22.47 -30.95 3.53
C VAL A 176 -22.10 -29.53 3.13
N PHE A 177 -22.64 -28.55 3.85
CA PHE A 177 -22.24 -27.16 3.68
C PHE A 177 -20.88 -26.92 4.35
N GLN A 178 -20.02 -26.21 3.64
CA GLN A 178 -18.76 -25.69 4.13
C GLN A 178 -18.80 -24.17 4.05
N VAL A 179 -18.49 -23.51 5.16
CA VAL A 179 -18.18 -22.08 5.19
C VAL A 179 -16.69 -21.95 5.47
N ALA A 180 -15.95 -21.34 4.55
CA ALA A 180 -14.52 -21.16 4.71
C ALA A 180 -14.24 -19.90 5.53
N ILE A 181 -13.50 -20.04 6.63
CA ILE A 181 -12.96 -18.89 7.35
C ILE A 181 -11.59 -18.57 6.75
N PRO A 182 -11.33 -17.32 6.32
CA PRO A 182 -10.03 -16.93 5.81
C PRO A 182 -8.92 -17.22 6.82
N VAL A 183 -7.86 -17.89 6.36
CA VAL A 183 -6.62 -18.03 7.12
C VAL A 183 -5.72 -16.83 6.84
N GLN A 184 -5.06 -16.32 7.87
CA GLN A 184 -4.15 -15.18 7.78
C GLN A 184 -2.72 -15.60 8.11
N PRO A 185 -1.73 -15.09 7.35
CA PRO A 185 -0.33 -15.37 7.65
C PRO A 185 0.15 -14.49 8.81
N ILE A 186 0.78 -15.13 9.80
CA ILE A 186 1.50 -14.47 10.87
C ILE A 186 2.99 -14.62 10.61
N ALA A 187 3.66 -13.50 10.41
CA ALA A 187 5.12 -13.41 10.34
C ALA A 187 5.60 -12.29 11.26
N LEU A 188 6.92 -12.17 11.44
CA LEU A 188 7.52 -11.18 12.35
C LEU A 188 7.04 -9.74 12.09
N ASP A 189 6.78 -9.41 10.83
CA ASP A 189 6.30 -8.08 10.41
C ASP A 189 4.79 -7.89 10.54
N SER A 190 3.99 -8.97 10.54
CA SER A 190 2.51 -8.92 10.61
C SER A 190 1.91 -9.31 11.94
N ILE A 191 2.68 -9.91 12.86
CA ILE A 191 2.16 -10.58 14.06
C ILE A 191 1.35 -9.67 14.98
N GLN A 192 1.73 -8.41 15.13
CA GLN A 192 0.96 -7.48 15.96
C GLN A 192 -0.37 -7.11 15.32
N ALA A 193 -0.37 -6.78 14.02
CA ALA A 193 -1.61 -6.44 13.34
C ALA A 193 -2.60 -7.61 13.39
N VAL A 194 -2.14 -8.81 13.05
CA VAL A 194 -2.99 -9.98 13.00
C VAL A 194 -3.52 -10.38 14.39
N LEU A 195 -2.67 -10.37 15.43
CA LEU A 195 -3.06 -10.91 16.73
C LEU A 195 -3.59 -9.88 17.72
N VAL A 196 -3.00 -8.68 17.78
CA VAL A 196 -3.42 -7.65 18.76
C VAL A 196 -4.71 -7.00 18.32
N GLN A 197 -4.83 -6.64 17.04
CA GLN A 197 -6.04 -5.97 16.54
C GLN A 197 -7.18 -6.96 16.32
N GLY A 198 -6.87 -8.23 16.03
CA GLY A 198 -7.84 -9.32 16.07
C GLY A 198 -8.32 -9.66 17.49
N GLY A 199 -7.77 -9.03 18.53
CA GLY A 199 -8.14 -9.25 19.93
C GLY A 199 -7.71 -10.61 20.49
N VAL A 200 -6.85 -11.34 19.77
CA VAL A 200 -6.37 -12.67 20.14
C VAL A 200 -5.40 -12.59 21.32
N VAL A 201 -4.55 -11.55 21.35
CA VAL A 201 -3.59 -11.29 22.44
C VAL A 201 -3.49 -9.78 22.71
N SER A 202 -3.05 -9.38 23.91
CA SER A 202 -2.72 -7.97 24.15
C SER A 202 -1.32 -7.63 23.63
N ALA A 203 -1.07 -6.36 23.28
CA ALA A 203 0.26 -5.89 22.89
C ALA A 203 1.32 -6.21 23.97
N ARG A 204 0.94 -6.06 25.23
CA ARG A 204 1.77 -6.41 26.40
C ARG A 204 2.13 -7.89 26.45
N ALA A 205 1.22 -8.79 26.07
CA ALA A 205 1.45 -10.23 26.08
C ALA A 205 2.46 -10.68 25.01
N LEU A 206 2.54 -9.98 23.88
CA LEU A 206 3.58 -10.20 22.86
C LEU A 206 4.96 -9.67 23.28
N GLY A 207 5.03 -8.82 24.32
CA GLY A 207 6.28 -8.35 24.90
C GLY A 207 7.17 -7.58 23.93
N ALA A 208 8.47 -7.89 23.92
CA ALA A 208 9.47 -7.26 23.05
C ALA A 208 9.51 -7.82 21.62
N CYS A 209 8.38 -8.32 21.11
CA CYS A 209 8.27 -8.81 19.74
C CYS A 209 8.38 -7.64 18.76
N TYR A 210 9.61 -7.26 18.45
CA TYR A 210 9.95 -6.16 17.56
C TYR A 210 11.04 -6.64 16.60
N PRO A 211 10.84 -6.59 15.28
CA PRO A 211 11.99 -6.23 14.46
C PRO A 211 12.52 -4.90 15.03
N PRO A 212 13.85 -4.70 15.18
CA PRO A 212 14.37 -3.42 15.66
C PRO A 212 13.69 -2.31 14.86
N LEU A 213 13.23 -1.26 15.57
CA LEU A 213 12.81 -0.01 14.95
C LEU A 213 13.76 0.31 13.81
N ALA A 214 13.24 0.91 12.73
CA ALA A 214 14.06 1.39 11.62
C ALA A 214 15.39 1.92 12.16
N THR A 215 16.51 1.33 11.72
CA THR A 215 17.80 1.43 12.43
C THR A 215 18.14 2.90 12.70
N GLY A 216 18.09 3.31 13.97
CA GLY A 216 18.39 4.68 14.40
C GLY A 216 17.19 5.60 14.69
N ALA A 217 15.93 5.14 14.61
CA ALA A 217 14.79 5.89 15.12
C ALA A 217 14.84 5.95 16.66
N ALA A 218 14.78 7.16 17.23
CA ALA A 218 14.60 7.35 18.66
C ALA A 218 13.10 7.41 18.99
N VAL A 219 12.67 6.67 20.00
CA VAL A 219 11.30 6.77 20.53
C VAL A 219 11.26 7.88 21.56
N PRO A 220 10.43 8.93 21.38
CA PRO A 220 10.28 9.97 22.39
C PRO A 220 9.70 9.38 23.69
N ALA A 221 10.35 9.66 24.81
CA ALA A 221 9.81 9.37 26.13
C ALA A 221 8.97 10.56 26.61
N VAL A 222 7.78 10.29 27.13
CA VAL A 222 6.80 11.28 27.59
C VAL A 222 6.26 10.85 28.94
N GLU A 223 6.23 11.77 29.89
CA GLU A 223 5.55 11.58 31.17
C GLU A 223 4.05 11.91 31.02
N ALA A 224 3.32 11.05 30.32
CA ALA A 224 1.87 11.17 30.09
C ALA A 224 1.21 9.78 30.08
N SER A 225 -0.09 9.74 30.35
CA SER A 225 -0.86 8.49 30.37
C SER A 225 -2.23 8.60 29.70
N GLY A 226 -2.68 7.52 29.07
CA GLY A 226 -4.01 7.43 28.50
C GLY A 226 -4.13 6.54 27.27
N ASP A 227 -5.38 6.30 26.89
CA ASP A 227 -5.75 5.49 25.72
C ASP A 227 -5.89 6.39 24.49
N LEU A 228 -4.99 6.23 23.52
CA LEU A 228 -4.93 6.98 22.27
C LEU A 228 -5.66 6.21 21.16
N THR A 229 -6.78 6.75 20.70
CA THR A 229 -7.49 6.23 19.53
C THR A 229 -6.96 6.89 18.26
N VAL A 230 -6.36 6.09 17.38
CA VAL A 230 -5.81 6.54 16.10
C VAL A 230 -6.64 5.97 14.97
N TRP A 231 -7.31 6.81 14.18
CA TRP A 231 -7.91 6.35 12.93
C TRP A 231 -6.85 6.29 11.84
N VAL A 232 -6.77 5.15 11.16
CA VAL A 232 -5.77 4.89 10.14
C VAL A 232 -6.45 4.56 8.83
N GLN A 233 -6.23 5.39 7.81
CA GLN A 233 -6.65 5.11 6.43
C GLN A 233 -5.71 4.10 5.75
N GLU A 234 -5.57 2.92 6.35
CA GLU A 234 -4.88 1.77 5.80
C GLU A 234 -5.73 0.52 6.04
N ASP A 235 -5.73 -0.41 5.09
CA ASP A 235 -6.38 -1.71 5.29
C ASP A 235 -5.68 -2.50 6.40
N ALA A 236 -6.45 -3.21 7.22
CA ALA A 236 -5.94 -3.97 8.35
C ALA A 236 -4.96 -5.09 7.95
N ALA A 237 -5.10 -5.63 6.74
CA ALA A 237 -4.21 -6.63 6.17
C ALA A 237 -3.02 -6.01 5.42
N SER A 238 -2.92 -4.67 5.34
CA SER A 238 -1.83 -4.01 4.62
C SER A 238 -0.49 -4.11 5.38
N PRO A 239 0.64 -4.28 4.66
CA PRO A 239 1.97 -4.24 5.29
C PRO A 239 2.29 -2.91 5.99
N VAL A 240 1.71 -1.81 5.51
CA VAL A 240 1.89 -0.47 6.11
C VAL A 240 1.19 -0.40 7.46
N TYR A 241 -0.03 -0.91 7.56
CA TYR A 241 -0.75 -0.97 8.83
C TYR A 241 -0.03 -1.85 9.86
N ALA A 242 0.50 -3.00 9.43
CA ALA A 242 1.33 -3.83 10.29
C ALA A 242 2.61 -3.12 10.76
N TYR A 243 3.23 -2.33 9.88
CA TYR A 243 4.36 -1.48 10.25
C TYR A 243 3.96 -0.41 11.28
N LEU A 244 2.82 0.26 11.12
CA LEU A 244 2.31 1.23 12.10
C LEU A 244 2.00 0.60 13.45
N ALA A 245 1.43 -0.61 13.47
CA ALA A 245 1.20 -1.37 14.69
C ALA A 245 2.52 -1.61 15.44
N ASN A 246 3.56 -2.04 14.72
CA ASN A 246 4.89 -2.24 15.30
C ASN A 246 5.48 -0.95 15.89
N LEU A 247 5.28 0.21 15.23
CA LEU A 247 5.71 1.50 15.76
C LEU A 247 4.91 1.92 17.00
N ALA A 248 3.59 1.70 17.01
CA ALA A 248 2.74 1.98 18.14
C ALA A 248 3.15 1.15 19.37
N ALA A 249 3.42 -0.14 19.18
CA ALA A 249 3.88 -1.00 20.26
C ALA A 249 5.26 -0.60 20.79
N ALA A 250 6.20 -0.24 19.91
CA ALA A 250 7.50 0.27 20.34
C ALA A 250 7.37 1.58 21.14
N PHE A 251 6.43 2.43 20.75
CA PHE A 251 6.09 3.63 21.49
C PHE A 251 5.51 3.31 22.88
N MET A 252 4.56 2.38 22.99
CA MET A 252 3.98 1.92 24.26
C MET A 252 5.02 1.26 25.17
N ALA A 253 5.98 0.52 24.61
CA ALA A 253 7.07 -0.09 25.38
C ALA A 253 7.98 0.97 26.03
N ALA A 254 8.24 2.09 25.34
CA ALA A 254 9.01 3.22 25.89
C ALA A 254 8.18 4.12 26.80
N ASN A 255 6.85 4.11 26.65
CA ASN A 255 5.90 4.94 27.38
C ASN A 255 4.82 4.07 28.05
N PRO A 256 5.12 3.40 29.18
CA PRO A 256 4.22 2.41 29.78
C PRO A 256 2.86 2.94 30.26
N GLY A 257 2.67 4.26 30.29
CA GLY A 257 1.39 4.90 30.58
C GLY A 257 0.47 5.06 29.36
N ALA A 258 0.98 4.81 28.15
CA ALA A 258 0.25 4.95 26.91
C ALA A 258 -0.31 3.59 26.45
N GLU A 259 -1.56 3.59 26.01
CA GLU A 259 -2.18 2.50 25.24
C GLU A 259 -2.60 3.09 23.89
N ILE A 260 -2.20 2.49 22.77
CA ILE A 260 -2.51 2.98 21.42
C ILE A 260 -3.43 1.97 20.72
N HIS A 261 -4.61 2.44 20.31
CA HIS A 261 -5.58 1.70 19.53
C HIS A 261 -5.59 2.20 18.09
N LEU A 262 -4.99 1.44 17.17
CA LEU A 262 -5.11 1.69 15.75
C LEU A 262 -6.46 1.15 15.25
N LEU A 263 -7.25 1.99 14.62
CA LEU A 263 -8.55 1.66 14.05
C LEU A 263 -8.51 1.88 12.53
N PRO A 264 -8.53 0.82 11.72
CA PRO A 264 -8.51 0.96 10.27
C PRO A 264 -9.86 1.51 9.80
N LYS A 265 -9.83 2.52 8.95
CA LYS A 265 -11.03 3.19 8.40
C LYS A 265 -10.85 3.43 6.91
N GLU A 266 -11.82 3.01 6.11
CA GLU A 266 -11.84 3.39 4.71
C GLU A 266 -12.03 4.91 4.55
N ALA A 267 -11.47 5.47 3.48
CA ALA A 267 -11.50 6.91 3.24
C ALA A 267 -12.92 7.49 3.27
N GLN A 268 -13.89 6.79 2.67
CA GLN A 268 -15.28 7.22 2.67
C GLN A 268 -15.91 7.20 4.06
N THR A 269 -15.56 6.22 4.90
CA THR A 269 -16.01 6.19 6.29
C THR A 269 -15.47 7.40 7.05
N VAL A 270 -14.17 7.69 6.93
CA VAL A 270 -13.56 8.85 7.58
C VAL A 270 -14.28 10.14 7.20
N ARG A 271 -14.47 10.40 5.90
CA ARG A 271 -15.16 11.60 5.41
C ARG A 271 -16.59 11.76 5.91
N ASN A 272 -17.30 10.65 6.07
CA ASN A 272 -18.73 10.66 6.42
C ASN A 272 -18.97 10.70 7.93
N THR A 273 -18.06 10.16 8.75
CA THR A 273 -18.34 9.91 10.17
C THR A 273 -17.39 10.62 11.12
N PHE A 274 -16.30 11.22 10.66
CA PHE A 274 -15.33 11.86 11.54
C PHE A 274 -15.93 13.03 12.34
N ALA A 275 -16.78 13.85 11.72
CA ALA A 275 -17.43 14.97 12.41
C ALA A 275 -18.16 14.52 13.69
N ASP A 276 -18.96 13.46 13.58
CA ASP A 276 -19.74 12.91 14.71
C ASP A 276 -18.89 12.12 15.71
N ALA A 277 -17.75 11.56 15.26
CA ALA A 277 -16.90 10.71 16.08
C ALA A 277 -15.68 11.42 16.68
N SER A 278 -15.45 12.69 16.32
CA SER A 278 -14.21 13.43 16.57
C SER A 278 -13.81 13.49 18.05
N ASP A 279 -14.78 13.55 18.97
CA ASP A 279 -14.56 13.51 20.43
C ASP A 279 -13.92 12.19 20.94
N GLY A 280 -14.06 11.10 20.17
CA GLY A 280 -13.51 9.78 20.48
C GLY A 280 -12.23 9.45 19.71
N VAL A 281 -11.68 10.41 18.96
CA VAL A 281 -10.48 10.22 18.14
C VAL A 281 -9.40 11.16 18.66
N ASP A 282 -8.17 10.67 18.80
CA ASP A 282 -7.07 11.45 19.34
C ASP A 282 -6.02 11.79 18.27
N LEU A 283 -5.96 11.00 17.18
CA LEU A 283 -5.04 11.21 16.06
C LEU A 283 -5.64 10.63 14.76
N LEU A 284 -5.46 11.33 13.65
CA LEU A 284 -5.78 10.85 12.30
C LEU A 284 -4.50 10.56 11.52
N TRP A 285 -4.42 9.40 10.87
CA TRP A 285 -3.54 9.12 9.74
C TRP A 285 -4.39 9.17 8.47
N THR A 286 -4.29 10.25 7.71
CA THR A 286 -5.27 10.58 6.66
C THR A 286 -4.65 11.33 5.47
N THR A 287 -5.44 11.62 4.43
CA THR A 287 -4.96 12.31 3.23
C THR A 287 -5.14 13.83 3.31
N ASN A 288 -4.53 14.56 2.38
CA ASN A 288 -4.73 16.00 2.24
C ASN A 288 -6.20 16.38 2.04
N GLU A 289 -7.03 15.55 1.40
CA GLU A 289 -8.44 15.86 1.15
C GLU A 289 -9.22 16.00 2.45
N GLU A 290 -9.02 15.04 3.36
CA GLU A 290 -9.60 15.08 4.70
C GLU A 290 -9.03 16.22 5.54
N ILE A 291 -7.71 16.51 5.43
CA ILE A 291 -7.14 17.69 6.11
C ILE A 291 -7.86 18.96 5.68
N GLN A 292 -8.02 19.18 4.37
CA GLN A 292 -8.66 20.39 3.86
C GLN A 292 -10.13 20.48 4.28
N GLN A 293 -10.87 19.36 4.20
CA GLN A 293 -12.28 19.29 4.61
C GLN A 293 -12.46 19.58 6.10
N PHE A 294 -11.71 18.89 6.96
CA PHE A 294 -11.90 18.93 8.40
C PHE A 294 -11.36 20.22 9.01
N ALA A 295 -10.23 20.75 8.50
CA ALA A 295 -9.76 22.07 8.89
C ALA A 295 -10.75 23.18 8.49
N GLY A 296 -11.36 23.08 7.30
CA GLY A 296 -12.40 24.01 6.85
C GLY A 296 -13.72 23.93 7.63
N SER A 297 -13.88 22.90 8.47
CA SER A 297 -15.05 22.68 9.33
C SER A 297 -14.71 22.80 10.83
N ASP A 298 -13.55 23.38 11.18
CA ASP A 298 -13.05 23.55 12.55
C ASP A 298 -12.93 22.24 13.36
N LEU A 299 -12.81 21.10 12.70
CA LEU A 299 -12.70 19.78 13.36
C LEU A 299 -11.24 19.40 13.71
N LEU A 300 -10.27 20.15 13.20
CA LEU A 300 -8.85 19.93 13.45
C LEU A 300 -8.24 21.14 14.15
N ARG A 301 -7.26 20.89 15.01
CA ARG A 301 -6.41 21.95 15.57
C ARG A 301 -5.18 22.19 14.71
N ALA A 302 -4.72 23.44 14.70
CA ALA A 302 -3.43 23.78 14.11
C ALA A 302 -2.28 23.11 14.86
N VAL A 303 -1.23 22.78 14.12
CA VAL A 303 -0.02 22.11 14.58
C VAL A 303 1.10 23.13 14.78
N ASP A 304 1.61 23.19 16.00
CA ASP A 304 2.70 24.09 16.43
C ASP A 304 3.90 23.36 17.06
N PHE A 305 3.79 22.04 17.29
CA PHE A 305 4.82 21.22 17.97
C PHE A 305 5.92 20.70 17.03
N ILE A 306 5.86 21.01 15.74
CA ILE A 306 6.79 20.54 14.71
C ILE A 306 7.32 21.69 13.86
N THR A 307 8.62 21.65 13.55
CA THR A 307 9.25 22.60 12.64
C THR A 307 8.80 22.35 11.21
N THR A 308 8.17 23.32 10.54
CA THR A 308 7.63 23.13 9.18
C THR A 308 8.69 23.13 8.08
N THR A 309 9.81 23.82 8.28
CA THR A 309 10.88 23.99 7.28
C THR A 309 11.64 22.71 6.96
N GLN A 310 11.42 21.62 7.70
CA GLN A 310 12.04 20.32 7.44
C GLN A 310 11.36 19.52 6.31
N PHE A 311 10.13 19.88 5.95
CA PHE A 311 9.35 19.19 4.91
C PHE A 311 9.56 19.82 3.54
N ILE A 312 9.41 19.03 2.48
CA ILE A 312 9.38 19.58 1.12
C ILE A 312 8.11 20.42 0.91
N SER A 313 8.21 21.47 0.10
CA SER A 313 7.11 22.41 -0.12
C SER A 313 5.80 21.75 -0.57
N PRO A 314 5.79 20.77 -1.51
CA PRO A 314 4.54 20.12 -1.94
C PRO A 314 3.82 19.40 -0.80
N ALA A 315 4.57 18.63 0.00
CA ALA A 315 4.02 17.92 1.15
C ALA A 315 3.53 18.89 2.23
N LEU A 316 4.27 19.96 2.53
CA LEU A 316 3.84 20.96 3.51
C LEU A 316 2.55 21.65 3.08
N ALA A 317 2.43 21.99 1.79
CA ALA A 317 1.30 22.70 1.25
C ALA A 317 -0.01 21.89 1.37
N GLY A 318 0.02 20.57 1.13
CA GLY A 318 -1.18 19.72 1.25
C GLY A 318 -1.73 19.62 2.68
N GLY A 319 -0.89 19.82 3.70
CA GLY A 319 -1.30 19.85 5.10
C GLY A 319 -1.65 21.25 5.63
N THR A 320 -1.48 22.30 4.82
CA THR A 320 -1.63 23.70 5.22
C THR A 320 -2.95 24.27 4.72
N ARG A 321 -3.63 25.06 5.56
CA ARG A 321 -4.80 25.86 5.20
C ARG A 321 -4.69 27.23 5.83
N GLU A 322 -4.92 28.29 5.05
CA GLU A 322 -4.88 29.68 5.52
C GLU A 322 -3.58 30.06 6.27
N GLY A 323 -2.46 29.48 5.87
CA GLY A 323 -1.13 29.73 6.47
C GLY A 323 -0.84 28.95 7.75
N ALA A 324 -1.79 28.16 8.25
CA ALA A 324 -1.60 27.27 9.40
C ALA A 324 -1.49 25.80 8.96
N LEU A 325 -0.62 25.04 9.61
CA LEU A 325 -0.48 23.60 9.38
C LEU A 325 -1.54 22.85 10.19
N TYR A 326 -2.34 22.00 9.53
CA TYR A 326 -3.34 21.14 10.20
C TYR A 326 -3.00 19.65 10.07
N GLY A 327 -2.24 19.28 9.03
CA GLY A 327 -1.72 17.93 8.84
C GLY A 327 -0.21 17.91 8.82
N VAL A 328 0.43 17.15 9.72
CA VAL A 328 1.88 16.92 9.68
C VAL A 328 2.21 15.92 8.58
N PRO A 329 3.05 16.28 7.59
CA PRO A 329 3.35 15.36 6.48
C PRO A 329 4.17 14.15 6.94
N VAL A 330 3.66 12.94 6.68
CA VAL A 330 4.40 11.69 6.84
C VAL A 330 5.00 11.25 5.51
N GLU A 331 4.19 11.35 4.45
CA GLU A 331 4.53 10.90 3.11
C GLU A 331 4.16 12.00 2.12
N THR A 332 4.90 12.06 1.01
CA THR A 332 4.50 12.86 -0.16
C THR A 332 4.07 11.91 -1.27
N GLY A 333 3.03 12.25 -2.01
CA GLY A 333 2.47 11.37 -3.02
C GLY A 333 1.11 11.87 -3.48
N ASN A 334 0.21 10.96 -3.84
CA ASN A 334 -1.11 11.28 -4.40
C ASN A 334 -0.96 12.24 -5.59
N ASN A 335 -0.08 11.86 -6.53
CA ASN A 335 0.30 12.69 -7.66
C ASN A 335 0.51 11.87 -8.93
N LEU A 336 0.31 12.52 -10.07
CA LEU A 336 0.61 11.91 -11.36
C LEU A 336 2.12 11.74 -11.54
N VAL A 337 2.49 10.57 -12.07
CA VAL A 337 3.85 10.14 -12.40
C VAL A 337 3.86 9.52 -13.79
N MET A 338 4.96 9.68 -14.52
CA MET A 338 5.17 8.93 -15.75
C MET A 338 5.91 7.63 -15.47
N TYR A 339 5.24 6.50 -15.68
CA TYR A 339 5.84 5.18 -15.71
C TYR A 339 6.23 4.78 -17.13
N TYR A 340 7.25 3.93 -17.28
CA TYR A 340 7.66 3.44 -18.58
C TYR A 340 8.16 1.99 -18.53
N ASN A 341 7.93 1.28 -19.64
CA ASN A 341 8.37 -0.09 -19.84
C ASN A 341 9.74 -0.11 -20.54
N LYS A 342 10.78 -0.54 -19.82
CA LYS A 342 12.18 -0.59 -20.28
C LYS A 342 12.44 -1.55 -21.45
N LYS A 343 11.48 -2.42 -21.78
CA LYS A 343 11.53 -3.25 -22.99
C LYS A 343 11.19 -2.46 -24.24
N LEU A 344 10.32 -1.46 -24.13
CA LEU A 344 9.88 -0.62 -25.26
C LEU A 344 10.66 0.69 -25.33
N LEU A 345 11.06 1.25 -24.19
CA LEU A 345 11.72 2.54 -24.09
C LEU A 345 12.90 2.49 -23.13
N LYS A 346 14.12 2.77 -23.61
CA LYS A 346 15.34 2.73 -22.77
C LYS A 346 15.48 3.93 -21.84
N GLU A 347 15.18 5.12 -22.35
CA GLU A 347 15.25 6.36 -21.58
C GLU A 347 13.96 7.17 -21.80
N PRO A 348 13.36 7.73 -20.75
CA PRO A 348 12.17 8.56 -20.87
C PRO A 348 12.47 9.86 -21.63
N PRO A 349 11.49 10.44 -22.36
CA PRO A 349 11.67 11.72 -23.04
C PRO A 349 11.93 12.84 -22.03
N LYS A 350 12.87 13.73 -22.37
CA LYS A 350 13.18 14.91 -21.54
C LYS A 350 12.16 16.03 -21.69
N ASP A 351 11.60 16.16 -22.89
CA ASP A 351 10.68 17.23 -23.26
C ASP A 351 9.57 16.75 -24.21
N THR A 352 8.57 17.61 -24.42
CA THR A 352 7.41 17.33 -25.28
C THR A 352 7.78 17.16 -26.75
N ASP A 353 8.88 17.75 -27.24
CA ASP A 353 9.36 17.52 -28.61
C ASP A 353 9.94 16.11 -28.77
N ALA A 354 10.70 15.63 -27.78
CA ALA A 354 11.21 14.27 -27.72
C ALA A 354 10.09 13.26 -27.61
N LEU A 355 9.11 13.52 -26.73
CA LEU A 355 7.90 12.70 -26.62
C LEU A 355 7.14 12.63 -27.96
N THR A 356 7.01 13.76 -28.67
CA THR A 356 6.37 13.80 -29.99
C THR A 356 7.13 12.96 -31.03
N ARG A 357 8.47 13.02 -31.05
CA ARG A 357 9.30 12.17 -31.91
C ARG A 357 9.15 10.69 -31.57
N LEU A 358 9.06 10.35 -30.28
CA LEU A 358 8.81 8.97 -29.85
C LEU A 358 7.46 8.47 -30.35
N GLY A 359 6.41 9.31 -30.34
CA GLY A 359 5.10 9.00 -30.94
C GLY A 359 5.21 8.42 -32.35
N ALA A 360 5.99 9.08 -33.22
CA ALA A 360 6.19 8.65 -34.60
C ALA A 360 6.92 7.28 -34.76
N THR A 361 7.59 6.80 -33.71
CA THR A 361 8.40 5.56 -33.75
C THR A 361 7.79 4.42 -32.94
N LEU A 362 7.18 4.72 -31.80
CA LEU A 362 6.66 3.75 -30.85
C LEU A 362 5.16 3.48 -31.04
N THR A 363 4.41 4.42 -31.60
CA THR A 363 3.00 4.19 -31.90
C THR A 363 2.84 3.39 -33.19
N LYS A 364 2.17 2.24 -33.08
CA LYS A 364 1.81 1.33 -34.17
C LYS A 364 0.34 0.94 -34.00
N GLU A 365 -0.56 1.79 -34.49
CA GLU A 365 -2.01 1.63 -34.31
C GLU A 365 -2.53 0.28 -34.81
N THR A 366 -1.96 -0.24 -35.91
CA THR A 366 -2.32 -1.57 -36.45
C THR A 366 -1.99 -2.72 -35.52
N LEU A 367 -1.09 -2.52 -34.55
CA LEU A 367 -0.74 -3.47 -33.50
C LEU A 367 -1.35 -3.08 -32.15
N GLY A 368 -2.13 -2.00 -32.10
CA GLY A 368 -2.64 -1.41 -30.87
C GLY A 368 -1.53 -1.02 -29.88
N GLN A 369 -0.35 -0.66 -30.38
CA GLN A 369 0.80 -0.22 -29.58
C GLN A 369 0.91 1.32 -29.61
N TYR A 370 1.20 1.95 -28.47
CA TYR A 370 1.23 3.41 -28.33
C TYR A 370 2.48 3.89 -27.58
N ALA A 371 2.94 5.11 -27.89
CA ALA A 371 4.05 5.71 -27.14
C ALA A 371 3.63 6.10 -25.72
N LEU A 372 2.46 6.73 -25.57
CA LEU A 372 1.93 7.20 -24.29
C LEU A 372 0.47 6.77 -24.10
N ALA A 373 0.15 6.24 -22.91
CA ALA A 373 -1.22 6.08 -22.44
C ALA A 373 -1.46 7.03 -21.25
N TYR A 374 -2.65 7.62 -21.16
CA TYR A 374 -3.11 8.37 -19.99
C TYR A 374 -4.61 8.65 -20.12
N ASP A 375 -5.26 9.11 -19.05
CA ASP A 375 -6.66 9.53 -19.14
C ASP A 375 -6.79 10.85 -19.90
N THR A 376 -7.18 10.76 -21.17
CA THR A 376 -7.38 11.90 -22.06
C THR A 376 -8.71 12.63 -21.83
N THR A 377 -9.57 12.08 -20.97
CA THR A 377 -10.94 12.55 -20.72
C THR A 377 -11.08 13.25 -19.38
N ASN A 378 -10.12 13.08 -18.48
CA ASN A 378 -10.15 13.62 -17.13
C ASN A 378 -9.24 14.85 -17.00
N PRO A 379 -9.78 16.02 -16.61
CA PRO A 379 -9.00 17.23 -16.42
C PRO A 379 -7.85 17.11 -15.40
N PHE A 380 -7.89 16.14 -14.48
CA PHE A 380 -6.78 15.87 -13.56
C PHE A 380 -5.46 15.58 -14.29
N TRP A 381 -5.52 14.96 -15.48
CA TRP A 381 -4.35 14.73 -16.33
C TRP A 381 -4.00 15.91 -17.24
N LEU A 382 -4.89 16.90 -17.40
CA LEU A 382 -4.62 18.13 -18.14
C LEU A 382 -3.82 19.12 -17.29
N LEU A 383 -4.20 19.30 -16.03
CA LEU A 383 -3.66 20.36 -15.17
C LEU A 383 -2.14 20.35 -14.96
N PRO A 384 -1.43 19.20 -14.89
CA PRO A 384 0.03 19.23 -14.83
C PRO A 384 0.63 20.00 -16.01
N TRP A 385 0.09 19.81 -17.22
CA TRP A 385 0.58 20.48 -18.43
C TRP A 385 0.32 21.99 -18.40
N LEU A 386 -0.79 22.42 -17.80
CA LEU A 386 -1.06 23.84 -17.54
C LEU A 386 0.04 24.46 -16.68
N GLY A 387 0.45 23.77 -15.61
CA GLY A 387 1.58 24.18 -14.78
C GLY A 387 2.91 24.24 -15.55
N GLY A 388 3.10 23.38 -16.55
CA GLY A 388 4.27 23.41 -17.44
C GLY A 388 4.29 24.64 -18.38
N PHE A 389 3.15 25.26 -18.64
CA PHE A 389 3.04 26.57 -19.29
C PHE A 389 2.99 27.73 -18.29
N GLU A 390 3.38 27.50 -17.04
CA GLU A 390 3.34 28.47 -15.93
C GLU A 390 1.92 29.01 -15.66
N GLY A 391 0.89 28.25 -16.05
CA GLY A 391 -0.51 28.55 -15.77
C GLY A 391 -0.99 27.92 -14.47
N SER A 392 -2.09 28.46 -13.95
CA SER A 392 -2.84 27.92 -12.83
C SER A 392 -4.33 27.93 -13.18
N PRO A 393 -5.15 26.97 -12.71
CA PRO A 393 -6.59 27.02 -12.92
C PRO A 393 -7.29 28.04 -12.00
N LEU A 394 -6.59 28.51 -10.96
CA LEU A 394 -7.08 29.50 -10.00
C LEU A 394 -6.01 30.57 -9.73
N ALA A 395 -6.45 31.77 -9.35
CA ALA A 395 -5.61 32.81 -8.78
C ALA A 395 -5.11 32.45 -7.37
N GLU A 396 -4.22 33.28 -6.82
CA GLU A 396 -3.62 33.09 -5.48
C GLU A 396 -4.64 33.03 -4.33
N ASP A 397 -5.85 33.58 -4.53
CA ASP A 397 -6.95 33.51 -3.57
C ASP A 397 -7.57 32.10 -3.46
N GLY A 398 -7.17 31.16 -4.31
CA GLY A 398 -7.67 29.79 -4.35
C GLY A 398 -9.14 29.67 -4.77
N ARG A 399 -9.75 30.74 -5.30
CA ARG A 399 -11.18 30.78 -5.64
C ARG A 399 -11.47 31.37 -7.02
N THR A 400 -10.72 32.36 -7.46
CA THR A 400 -10.96 33.04 -8.74
C THR A 400 -10.41 32.18 -9.89
N PRO A 401 -11.23 31.69 -10.83
CA PRO A 401 -10.75 30.89 -11.96
C PRO A 401 -9.85 31.70 -12.90
N THR A 402 -8.84 31.04 -13.47
CA THR A 402 -7.90 31.61 -14.44
C THR A 402 -7.71 30.70 -15.65
N LEU A 403 -8.83 30.21 -16.20
CA LEU A 403 -8.92 29.27 -17.31
C LEU A 403 -8.89 29.96 -18.68
N ASP A 404 -9.36 31.21 -18.81
CA ASP A 404 -9.23 32.00 -20.05
C ASP A 404 -7.86 32.68 -20.14
N THR A 405 -6.82 31.86 -20.31
CA THR A 405 -5.43 32.33 -20.38
C THR A 405 -4.70 31.75 -21.57
N ARG A 406 -3.62 32.44 -21.98
CA ARG A 406 -2.69 31.91 -22.98
C ARG A 406 -2.14 30.54 -22.57
N ALA A 407 -1.80 30.36 -21.30
CA ALA A 407 -1.28 29.09 -20.78
C ALA A 407 -2.27 27.94 -20.99
N MET A 408 -3.57 28.14 -20.68
CA MET A 408 -4.60 27.14 -20.92
C MET A 408 -4.79 26.85 -22.42
N THR A 409 -4.83 27.89 -23.24
CA THR A 409 -4.95 27.74 -24.70
C THR A 409 -3.80 26.91 -25.28
N GLU A 410 -2.57 27.18 -24.87
CA GLU A 410 -1.39 26.43 -25.32
C GLU A 410 -1.36 25.00 -24.75
N THR A 411 -1.88 24.80 -23.54
CA THR A 411 -2.08 23.46 -22.95
C THR A 411 -3.01 22.61 -23.82
N LEU A 412 -4.17 23.15 -24.18
CA LEU A 412 -5.15 22.46 -25.02
C LEU A 412 -4.57 22.13 -26.42
N LYS A 413 -3.80 23.05 -27.00
CA LYS A 413 -3.09 22.80 -28.27
C LYS A 413 -2.01 21.73 -28.16
N LEU A 414 -1.28 21.68 -27.04
CA LEU A 414 -0.31 20.62 -26.78
C LEU A 414 -0.98 19.25 -26.72
N LEU A 415 -2.08 19.11 -25.96
CA LEU A 415 -2.82 17.86 -25.87
C LEU A 415 -3.41 17.44 -27.23
N LYS A 416 -3.92 18.41 -28.00
CA LYS A 416 -4.37 18.17 -29.38
C LYS A 416 -3.22 17.71 -30.28
N THR A 417 -2.03 18.27 -30.11
CA THR A 417 -0.83 17.85 -30.84
C THR A 417 -0.47 16.39 -30.53
N PHE A 418 -0.56 15.96 -29.27
CA PHE A 418 -0.33 14.56 -28.91
C PHE A 418 -1.30 13.62 -29.62
N GLN A 419 -2.57 14.00 -29.74
CA GLN A 419 -3.55 13.20 -30.49
C GLN A 419 -3.27 13.21 -31.99
N ASP A 420 -3.09 14.39 -32.61
CA ASP A 420 -2.89 14.53 -34.06
C ASP A 420 -1.60 13.89 -34.56
N LYS A 421 -0.55 13.90 -33.72
CA LYS A 421 0.74 13.27 -33.99
C LYS A 421 0.81 11.82 -33.52
N LYS A 422 -0.32 11.25 -33.06
CA LYS A 422 -0.42 9.85 -32.60
C LYS A 422 0.58 9.51 -31.50
N VAL A 423 0.88 10.47 -30.64
CA VAL A 423 1.75 10.31 -29.48
C VAL A 423 1.02 9.50 -28.41
N SER A 424 -0.24 9.85 -28.15
CA SER A 424 -1.06 9.21 -27.13
C SER A 424 -2.17 8.35 -27.69
N LEU A 425 -2.58 7.36 -26.92
CA LEU A 425 -3.82 6.61 -27.13
C LEU A 425 -5.01 7.59 -27.11
N PRO A 426 -5.81 7.70 -28.20
CA PRO A 426 -6.96 8.60 -28.24
C PRO A 426 -8.15 8.04 -27.45
N ASP A 427 -9.00 8.94 -26.94
CA ASP A 427 -10.28 8.63 -26.29
C ASP A 427 -10.18 7.57 -25.16
N ALA A 428 -9.05 7.56 -24.44
CA ALA A 428 -8.85 6.68 -23.30
C ALA A 428 -9.25 7.37 -22.00
N ASP A 429 -10.11 6.70 -21.23
CA ASP A 429 -10.21 6.90 -19.79
C ASP A 429 -9.06 6.16 -19.08
N LEU A 430 -9.00 6.30 -17.75
CA LEU A 430 -7.96 5.65 -16.96
C LEU A 430 -7.95 4.11 -17.09
N ALA A 431 -9.12 3.46 -17.11
CA ALA A 431 -9.20 2.01 -17.20
C ALA A 431 -8.64 1.48 -18.53
N ILE A 432 -8.94 2.16 -19.63
CA ILE A 432 -8.41 1.85 -20.96
C ILE A 432 -6.89 2.09 -21.00
N ALA A 433 -6.44 3.25 -20.50
CA ALA A 433 -5.02 3.60 -20.48
C ALA A 433 -4.20 2.58 -19.67
N ASP A 434 -4.68 2.23 -18.48
CA ASP A 434 -4.08 1.25 -17.59
C ASP A 434 -4.00 -0.14 -18.25
N ALA A 435 -5.11 -0.62 -18.83
CA ALA A 435 -5.14 -1.92 -19.51
C ALA A 435 -4.13 -2.01 -20.66
N VAL A 436 -4.02 -0.96 -21.50
CA VAL A 436 -3.06 -0.94 -22.61
C VAL A 436 -1.61 -0.93 -22.11
N PHE A 437 -1.32 -0.20 -21.02
CA PHE A 437 0.00 -0.25 -20.41
C PHE A 437 0.30 -1.62 -19.82
N MET A 438 -0.62 -2.18 -19.02
CA MET A 438 -0.50 -3.50 -18.38
C MET A 438 -0.39 -4.65 -19.39
N ASP A 439 -0.97 -4.54 -20.58
CA ASP A 439 -0.76 -5.48 -21.68
C ASP A 439 0.65 -5.39 -22.29
N GLY A 440 1.47 -4.42 -21.88
CA GLY A 440 2.76 -4.11 -22.47
C GLY A 440 2.64 -3.46 -23.85
N ARG A 441 1.49 -2.85 -24.16
CA ARG A 441 1.21 -2.21 -25.45
C ARG A 441 1.40 -0.69 -25.43
N ALA A 442 1.58 -0.06 -24.27
CA ALA A 442 2.08 1.31 -24.18
C ALA A 442 3.52 1.35 -23.68
N ALA A 443 4.36 2.19 -24.29
CA ALA A 443 5.74 2.38 -23.85
C ALA A 443 5.82 3.19 -22.55
N MET A 444 4.92 4.15 -22.37
CA MET A 444 4.79 5.01 -21.20
C MET A 444 3.32 5.12 -20.78
N ILE A 445 3.09 5.34 -19.50
CA ILE A 445 1.79 5.77 -18.97
C ILE A 445 1.99 6.95 -18.01
N ILE A 446 1.08 7.93 -18.03
CA ILE A 446 0.93 8.88 -16.93
C ILE A 446 -0.24 8.41 -16.09
N ASN A 447 0.02 8.06 -14.83
CA ASN A 447 -0.99 7.61 -13.88
C ASN A 447 -0.59 8.05 -12.46
N GLY A 448 -1.49 7.88 -11.49
CA GLY A 448 -1.22 8.14 -10.09
C GLY A 448 -0.15 7.20 -9.50
N ASP A 449 0.50 7.67 -8.44
CA ASP A 449 1.54 6.93 -7.72
C ASP A 449 1.00 5.66 -7.02
N GLU A 450 -0.31 5.62 -6.72
CA GLU A 450 -1.01 4.46 -6.17
C GLU A 450 -0.98 3.23 -7.09
N ALA A 451 -0.76 3.40 -8.40
CA ALA A 451 -0.66 2.29 -9.36
C ALA A 451 0.69 1.54 -9.27
N LEU A 452 1.67 2.09 -8.54
CA LEU A 452 3.03 1.57 -8.46
C LEU A 452 3.11 0.08 -8.06
N PRO A 453 2.41 -0.41 -7.01
CA PRO A 453 2.49 -1.82 -6.61
C PRO A 453 2.04 -2.76 -7.72
N THR A 454 0.96 -2.41 -8.41
CA THR A 454 0.42 -3.18 -9.55
C THR A 454 1.42 -3.24 -10.71
N TYR A 455 2.04 -2.10 -11.05
CA TYR A 455 3.04 -2.05 -12.11
C TYR A 455 4.32 -2.78 -11.75
N LEU A 456 4.77 -2.69 -10.49
CA LEU A 456 5.93 -3.44 -10.01
C LEU A 456 5.69 -4.95 -10.07
N ALA A 457 4.51 -5.42 -9.67
CA ALA A 457 4.15 -6.84 -9.76
C ALA A 457 4.18 -7.34 -11.21
N LYS A 458 3.77 -6.51 -12.16
CA LYS A 458 3.73 -6.85 -13.58
C LYS A 458 5.08 -6.80 -14.29
N PHE A 459 5.82 -5.71 -14.11
CA PHE A 459 7.01 -5.40 -14.90
C PHE A 459 8.32 -5.66 -14.15
N GLY A 460 8.30 -5.72 -12.82
CA GLY A 460 9.49 -5.89 -12.00
C GLY A 460 10.59 -4.90 -12.37
N ASN A 461 11.79 -5.41 -12.67
CA ASN A 461 12.94 -4.59 -13.04
C ASN A 461 12.78 -3.84 -14.38
N ASP A 462 11.84 -4.26 -15.22
CA ASP A 462 11.53 -3.61 -16.49
C ASP A 462 10.64 -2.35 -16.31
N LEU A 463 10.13 -2.09 -15.10
CA LEU A 463 9.46 -0.82 -14.78
C LEU A 463 10.48 0.28 -14.55
N GLY A 464 10.21 1.47 -15.07
CA GLY A 464 10.82 2.72 -14.61
C GLY A 464 9.76 3.76 -14.27
N ALA A 465 10.16 4.74 -13.47
CA ALA A 465 9.39 5.96 -13.19
C ALA A 465 10.25 7.17 -13.55
N ALA A 466 9.61 8.25 -13.97
CA ALA A 466 10.26 9.50 -14.31
C ALA A 466 9.29 10.67 -14.14
N ARG A 467 9.86 11.88 -14.10
CA ARG A 467 9.08 13.09 -14.30
C ARG A 467 8.34 13.04 -15.64
N MET A 468 7.14 13.59 -15.65
CA MET A 468 6.50 14.04 -16.87
C MET A 468 7.48 14.94 -17.64
N PRO A 469 7.58 14.79 -18.98
CA PRO A 469 8.55 15.54 -19.76
C PRO A 469 8.28 17.03 -19.67
N GLN A 470 9.36 17.82 -19.63
CA GLN A 470 9.27 19.27 -19.62
C GLN A 470 8.48 19.77 -20.84
N VAL A 471 7.62 20.77 -20.67
CA VAL A 471 7.03 21.44 -21.83
C VAL A 471 8.17 22.16 -22.57
N SER A 472 8.36 21.86 -23.86
CA SER A 472 9.51 22.33 -24.62
C SER A 472 9.70 23.85 -24.51
N LYS A 473 10.87 24.27 -24.00
CA LYS A 473 11.25 25.68 -23.76
C LYS A 473 10.41 26.41 -22.70
N GLN A 474 9.62 25.68 -21.92
CA GLN A 474 8.82 26.18 -20.80
C GLN A 474 9.23 25.43 -19.52
N ASP A 475 8.33 25.27 -18.55
CA ASP A 475 8.62 24.61 -17.27
C ASP A 475 8.20 23.12 -17.26
N PHE A 476 8.50 22.43 -16.17
CA PHE A 476 8.02 21.07 -15.91
C PHE A 476 6.52 21.07 -15.58
N PRO A 477 5.79 20.03 -16.01
CA PRO A 477 4.43 19.82 -15.57
C PRO A 477 4.32 19.74 -14.04
N ARG A 478 3.31 20.40 -13.46
CA ARG A 478 3.12 20.53 -12.01
C ARG A 478 1.85 19.79 -11.58
N PRO A 479 1.91 18.49 -11.26
CA PRO A 479 0.74 17.75 -10.82
C PRO A 479 0.27 18.25 -9.45
N TYR A 480 -1.00 18.04 -9.14
CA TYR A 480 -1.40 18.10 -7.74
C TYR A 480 -0.66 17.01 -6.97
N THR A 481 -0.21 17.36 -5.78
CA THR A 481 0.53 16.47 -4.90
C THR A 481 0.00 16.67 -3.50
N GLY A 482 -0.29 15.55 -2.86
CA GLY A 482 -0.66 15.46 -1.47
C GLY A 482 0.24 14.46 -0.78
N GLY A 483 -0.39 13.50 -0.12
CA GLY A 483 0.27 12.45 0.62
C GLY A 483 -0.53 12.05 1.84
N ILE A 484 0.18 11.51 2.82
CA ILE A 484 -0.38 11.07 4.08
C ILE A 484 0.09 12.01 5.19
N TYR A 485 -0.85 12.36 6.06
CA TYR A 485 -0.72 13.36 7.09
C TYR A 485 -1.19 12.83 8.45
N LEU A 486 -0.57 13.36 9.50
CA LEU A 486 -1.05 13.22 10.86
C LEU A 486 -1.85 14.46 11.26
N ALA A 487 -3.11 14.29 11.64
CA ALA A 487 -3.98 15.39 12.05
C ALA A 487 -4.42 15.22 13.50
N LEU A 488 -4.44 16.32 14.24
CA LEU A 488 -4.95 16.35 15.62
C LEU A 488 -6.40 16.86 15.60
N PRO A 489 -7.36 16.11 16.16
CA PRO A 489 -8.73 16.60 16.35
C PRO A 489 -8.76 17.85 17.24
N ALA A 490 -9.74 18.74 17.00
CA ALA A 490 -9.83 20.03 17.68
C ALA A 490 -9.93 19.90 19.21
N GLY A 491 -10.64 18.86 19.70
CA GLY A 491 -10.81 18.57 21.12
C GLY A 491 -9.62 17.87 21.80
N ALA A 492 -8.56 17.50 21.07
CA ALA A 492 -7.43 16.78 21.66
C ALA A 492 -6.67 17.67 22.67
N GLU A 493 -6.57 17.22 23.93
CA GLU A 493 -5.94 17.97 25.02
C GLU A 493 -5.23 17.07 26.06
N GLY A 494 -4.55 17.69 27.02
CA GLY A 494 -3.92 17.01 28.17
C GLY A 494 -2.91 15.94 27.79
N ASP A 495 -2.87 14.86 28.58
CA ASP A 495 -1.94 13.74 28.40
C ASP A 495 -2.09 13.07 27.02
N LYS A 496 -3.31 12.91 26.52
CA LYS A 496 -3.56 12.30 25.21
C LYS A 496 -2.97 13.12 24.08
N LEU A 497 -3.09 14.46 24.14
CA LEU A 497 -2.42 15.34 23.19
C LEU A 497 -0.90 15.18 23.25
N ALA A 498 -0.31 15.13 24.44
CA ALA A 498 1.14 14.95 24.59
C ALA A 498 1.61 13.62 23.98
N LEU A 499 0.84 12.54 24.19
CA LEU A 499 1.08 11.23 23.58
C LEU A 499 0.93 11.28 22.05
N ALA A 500 -0.13 11.91 21.54
CA ALA A 500 -0.37 12.04 20.10
C ALA A 500 0.75 12.83 19.39
N GLN A 501 1.22 13.93 20.00
CA GLN A 501 2.32 14.75 19.48
C GLN A 501 3.64 13.96 19.46
N ALA A 502 3.96 13.24 20.53
CA ALA A 502 5.17 12.43 20.60
C ALA A 502 5.14 11.23 19.66
N PHE A 503 4.00 10.56 19.54
CA PHE A 503 3.83 9.49 18.55
C PHE A 503 3.97 10.06 17.13
N SER A 504 3.42 11.25 16.87
CA SER A 504 3.59 11.94 15.59
C SER A 504 5.06 12.26 15.29
N GLN A 505 5.83 12.73 16.27
CA GLN A 505 7.27 12.97 16.12
C GLN A 505 8.06 11.71 15.77
N LEU A 506 7.70 10.55 16.33
CA LEU A 506 8.28 9.26 15.95
C LEU A 506 7.97 8.94 14.48
N LEU A 507 6.68 9.00 14.10
CA LEU A 507 6.20 8.62 12.77
C LEU A 507 6.81 9.47 11.65
N VAL A 508 7.05 10.77 11.89
CA VAL A 508 7.63 11.66 10.88
C VAL A 508 9.15 11.74 10.91
N SER A 509 9.81 10.94 11.74
CA SER A 509 11.27 10.98 11.85
C SER A 509 11.96 10.47 10.57
N LYS A 510 13.15 11.00 10.28
CA LYS A 510 13.94 10.60 9.09
C LYS A 510 14.14 9.08 8.98
N PRO A 511 14.56 8.35 10.04
CA PRO A 511 14.78 6.90 9.92
C PRO A 511 13.49 6.15 9.56
N ILE A 512 12.34 6.57 10.10
CA ILE A 512 11.04 5.96 9.79
C ILE A 512 10.66 6.22 8.34
N GLN A 513 10.71 7.47 7.87
CA GLN A 513 10.34 7.78 6.48
C GLN A 513 11.28 7.11 5.46
N VAL A 514 12.59 7.02 5.75
CA VAL A 514 13.55 6.28 4.89
C VAL A 514 13.23 4.79 4.86
N ASP A 515 12.86 4.18 5.98
CA ASP A 515 12.51 2.76 6.03
C ASP A 515 11.19 2.47 5.31
N MET A 516 10.18 3.35 5.45
CA MET A 516 8.93 3.28 4.68
C MET A 516 9.18 3.37 3.18
N ALA A 517 10.07 4.27 2.74
CA ALA A 517 10.45 4.38 1.33
C ALA A 517 11.13 3.11 0.80
N LYS A 518 11.96 2.47 1.61
CA LYS A 518 12.64 1.21 1.23
C LYS A 518 11.68 0.03 1.16
N LYS A 519 10.78 -0.10 2.14
CA LYS A 519 9.88 -1.25 2.28
C LYS A 519 8.66 -1.14 1.37
N PHE A 520 8.03 0.03 1.35
CA PHE A 520 6.71 0.24 0.76
C PHE A 520 6.73 1.15 -0.46
N ARG A 521 7.91 1.68 -0.84
CA ARG A 521 8.08 2.63 -1.94
C ARG A 521 7.27 3.93 -1.77
N ARG A 522 6.91 4.27 -0.53
CA ARG A 522 6.23 5.51 -0.18
C ARG A 522 7.23 6.63 0.04
N LEU A 523 7.06 7.76 -0.64
CA LEU A 523 8.09 8.81 -0.64
C LEU A 523 8.08 9.59 0.68
N PRO A 524 9.25 9.93 1.23
CA PRO A 524 9.33 10.78 2.41
C PRO A 524 8.82 12.19 2.16
N ALA A 525 8.15 12.78 3.14
CA ALA A 525 7.87 14.21 3.15
C ALA A 525 9.05 15.05 3.64
N LEU A 526 9.98 14.47 4.40
CA LEU A 526 11.18 15.17 4.90
C LEU A 526 12.20 15.42 3.80
N GLN A 527 12.71 16.66 3.70
CA GLN A 527 13.80 17.02 2.79
C GLN A 527 15.03 16.13 3.02
N ALA A 528 15.44 15.97 4.28
CA ALA A 528 16.62 15.20 4.64
C ALA A 528 16.49 13.69 4.40
N ALA A 529 15.26 13.17 4.41
CA ALA A 529 14.98 11.78 4.08
C ALA A 529 14.97 11.58 2.55
N LEU A 530 14.37 12.49 1.79
CA LEU A 530 14.35 12.43 0.32
C LEU A 530 15.75 12.45 -0.31
N GLN A 531 16.71 13.10 0.35
CA GLN A 531 18.13 13.13 -0.06
C GLN A 531 18.95 11.90 0.38
N ASP A 532 18.34 10.93 1.06
CA ASP A 532 19.05 9.74 1.52
C ASP A 532 19.55 8.88 0.33
N ALA A 533 20.69 8.22 0.51
CA ALA A 533 21.28 7.37 -0.53
C ALA A 533 20.39 6.19 -0.90
N ALA A 534 19.56 5.70 0.04
CA ALA A 534 18.61 4.63 -0.22
C ALA A 534 17.49 5.04 -1.20
N ILE A 535 17.22 6.35 -1.32
CA ILE A 535 16.20 6.90 -2.21
C ILE A 535 16.85 7.39 -3.50
N THR A 536 17.87 8.24 -3.39
CA THR A 536 18.55 8.83 -4.55
C THR A 536 19.30 7.81 -5.40
N GLY A 537 19.74 6.69 -4.80
CA GLY A 537 20.43 5.59 -5.48
C GLY A 537 19.50 4.57 -6.15
N ASP A 538 18.20 4.57 -5.82
CA ASP A 538 17.21 3.72 -6.49
C ASP A 538 16.55 4.50 -7.65
N PRO A 539 16.75 4.10 -8.91
CA PRO A 539 16.23 4.85 -10.06
C PRO A 539 14.70 5.03 -10.06
N LEU A 540 13.95 4.10 -9.47
CA LEU A 540 12.50 4.18 -9.40
C LEU A 540 12.08 5.20 -8.34
N LEU A 541 12.63 5.09 -7.13
CA LEU A 541 12.37 6.07 -6.06
C LEU A 541 12.84 7.46 -6.45
N LYS A 542 13.97 7.57 -7.14
CA LYS A 542 14.46 8.84 -7.67
C LYS A 542 13.48 9.44 -8.68
N GLY A 543 12.97 8.64 -9.63
CA GLY A 543 12.00 9.13 -10.61
C GLY A 543 10.70 9.62 -9.98
N LEU A 544 10.21 8.88 -8.97
CA LEU A 544 9.06 9.26 -8.14
C LEU A 544 9.33 10.56 -7.36
N SER A 545 10.50 10.65 -6.71
CA SER A 545 10.92 11.83 -5.93
C SER A 545 11.05 13.08 -6.82
N ASP A 546 11.70 12.94 -7.97
CA ASP A 546 11.87 14.04 -8.93
C ASP A 546 10.50 14.59 -9.37
N GLN A 547 9.50 13.72 -9.53
CA GLN A 547 8.13 14.10 -9.90
C GLN A 547 7.37 14.77 -8.74
N ALA A 548 7.41 14.20 -7.54
CA ALA A 548 6.74 14.77 -6.37
C ALA A 548 7.26 16.20 -6.07
N LEU A 549 8.54 16.47 -6.33
CA LEU A 549 9.13 17.81 -6.19
C LEU A 549 8.59 18.86 -7.16
N GLN A 550 7.89 18.46 -8.24
CA GLN A 550 7.16 19.40 -9.12
C GLN A 550 5.73 19.69 -8.63
N GLY A 551 5.32 19.02 -7.55
CA GLY A 551 3.97 19.05 -7.03
C GLY A 551 3.51 20.43 -6.56
N ILE A 552 2.22 20.67 -6.72
CA ILE A 552 1.51 21.80 -6.12
C ILE A 552 0.32 21.29 -5.29
N ALA A 553 -0.09 22.03 -4.27
CA ALA A 553 -1.25 21.63 -3.49
C ALA A 553 -2.53 21.72 -4.33
N PRO A 554 -3.47 20.77 -4.18
CA PRO A 554 -4.79 20.91 -4.77
C PRO A 554 -5.57 22.05 -4.08
N PRO A 555 -6.46 22.74 -4.80
CA PRO A 555 -7.38 23.69 -4.18
C PRO A 555 -8.47 22.98 -3.37
N ASP A 556 -9.35 23.77 -2.74
CA ASP A 556 -10.54 23.28 -2.03
C ASP A 556 -11.39 22.33 -2.91
N SER A 557 -11.91 21.25 -2.32
CA SER A 557 -12.56 20.16 -3.05
C SER A 557 -13.83 20.58 -3.78
N LEU A 558 -14.59 21.55 -3.25
CA LEU A 558 -15.78 22.09 -3.91
C LEU A 558 -15.39 22.94 -5.12
N VAL A 559 -14.36 23.77 -4.98
CA VAL A 559 -13.81 24.58 -6.08
C VAL A 559 -13.24 23.66 -7.17
N LEU A 560 -12.53 22.60 -6.78
CA LEU A 560 -11.96 21.62 -7.68
C LEU A 560 -13.04 20.91 -8.50
N THR A 561 -14.18 20.58 -7.89
CA THR A 561 -15.35 20.01 -8.59
C THR A 561 -15.86 20.94 -9.69
N CYS A 562 -16.01 22.24 -9.40
CA CYS A 562 -16.40 23.23 -10.41
C CYS A 562 -15.39 23.33 -11.57
N LEU A 563 -14.08 23.25 -11.28
CA LEU A 563 -13.05 23.23 -12.32
C LEU A 563 -13.18 21.99 -13.22
N TRP A 564 -13.44 20.82 -12.64
CA TRP A 564 -13.64 19.57 -13.40
C TRP A 564 -14.84 19.64 -14.35
N GLU A 565 -15.97 20.14 -13.87
CA GLU A 565 -17.18 20.30 -14.67
C GLU A 565 -17.00 21.29 -15.82
N ALA A 566 -16.21 22.35 -15.60
CA ALA A 566 -15.89 23.34 -16.62
C ALA A 566 -14.91 22.81 -17.68
N ILE A 567 -13.81 22.16 -17.25
CA ILE A 567 -12.72 21.76 -18.14
C ILE A 567 -13.09 20.54 -18.99
N ARG A 568 -13.71 19.52 -18.39
CA ARG A 568 -13.93 18.21 -19.03
C ARG A 568 -14.62 18.29 -20.41
N PRO A 569 -15.82 18.88 -20.57
CA PRO A 569 -16.49 18.90 -21.87
C PRO A 569 -15.72 19.71 -22.92
N ASN A 570 -15.05 20.79 -22.50
CA ASN A 570 -14.30 21.68 -23.38
C ASN A 570 -12.97 21.04 -23.84
N GLN A 571 -12.26 20.36 -22.94
CA GLN A 571 -11.08 19.54 -23.28
C GLN A 571 -11.44 18.48 -24.32
N ILE A 572 -12.49 17.69 -24.06
CA ILE A 572 -12.95 16.65 -24.99
C ILE A 572 -13.34 17.27 -26.35
N GLY A 573 -14.00 18.43 -26.34
CA GLY A 573 -14.36 19.18 -27.53
C GLY A 573 -13.17 19.55 -28.40
N VAL A 574 -12.10 20.08 -27.80
CA VAL A 574 -10.86 20.42 -28.51
C VAL A 574 -10.18 19.19 -29.08
N LEU A 575 -10.04 18.14 -28.26
CA LEU A 575 -9.42 16.88 -28.69
C LEU A 575 -10.15 16.26 -29.88
N LYS A 576 -11.49 16.31 -29.90
CA LYS A 576 -12.32 15.84 -31.02
C LYS A 576 -12.37 16.79 -32.22
N GLY A 577 -11.74 17.96 -32.14
CA GLY A 577 -11.78 18.98 -33.19
C GLY A 577 -13.15 19.65 -33.35
N ALA A 578 -14.01 19.57 -32.34
CA ALA A 578 -15.33 20.19 -32.33
C ALA A 578 -15.32 21.63 -31.78
N LEU A 579 -14.25 22.01 -31.06
CA LEU A 579 -14.06 23.32 -30.44
C LEU A 579 -12.62 23.80 -30.67
N GLU A 580 -12.47 25.09 -30.96
CA GLU A 580 -11.15 25.73 -30.98
C GLU A 580 -10.66 25.97 -29.54
N ALA A 581 -9.34 25.95 -29.34
CA ALA A 581 -8.73 25.98 -28.02
C ALA A 581 -8.99 27.28 -27.23
N ASP A 582 -9.06 28.41 -27.92
CA ASP A 582 -9.37 29.73 -27.37
C ASP A 582 -10.86 29.82 -26.95
N VAL A 583 -11.76 29.36 -27.79
CA VAL A 583 -13.20 29.29 -27.48
C VAL A 583 -13.46 28.36 -26.28
N ALA A 584 -12.76 27.22 -26.24
CA ALA A 584 -12.82 26.29 -25.12
C ALA A 584 -12.35 26.95 -23.81
N ALA A 585 -11.22 27.65 -23.82
CA ALA A 585 -10.69 28.35 -22.63
C ALA A 585 -11.66 29.41 -22.09
N GLN A 586 -12.26 30.23 -22.96
CA GLN A 586 -13.29 31.22 -22.59
C GLN A 586 -14.55 30.59 -21.99
N THR A 587 -14.99 29.47 -22.58
CA THR A 587 -16.16 28.73 -22.11
C THR A 587 -15.88 28.11 -20.73
N MET A 588 -14.69 27.51 -20.55
CA MET A 588 -14.24 26.97 -19.27
C MET A 588 -14.25 28.03 -18.18
N GLN A 589 -13.70 29.23 -18.44
CA GLN A 589 -13.68 30.34 -17.50
C GLN A 589 -15.10 30.70 -17.04
N THR A 590 -15.99 30.97 -17.99
CA THR A 590 -17.38 31.37 -17.71
C THR A 590 -18.12 30.28 -16.93
N SER A 591 -17.93 29.00 -17.28
CA SER A 591 -18.55 27.87 -16.58
C SER A 591 -18.04 27.73 -15.14
N ALA A 592 -16.74 27.88 -14.92
CA ALA A 592 -16.13 27.78 -13.60
C ALA A 592 -16.58 28.91 -12.67
N GLU A 593 -16.59 30.16 -13.15
CA GLU A 593 -17.08 31.34 -12.41
C GLU A 593 -18.53 31.13 -11.96
N ASN A 594 -19.40 30.73 -12.90
CA ASN A 594 -20.82 30.48 -12.61
C ASN A 594 -21.05 29.35 -11.60
N CYS A 595 -20.17 28.37 -11.53
CA CYS A 595 -20.25 27.28 -10.56
C CYS A 595 -19.77 27.74 -9.18
N ILE A 596 -18.59 28.38 -9.12
CA ILE A 596 -17.96 28.81 -7.87
C ILE A 596 -18.77 29.92 -7.18
N ASP A 597 -19.41 30.80 -7.94
CA ASP A 597 -20.29 31.83 -7.37
C ASP A 597 -21.51 31.25 -6.64
N LYS A 598 -21.94 30.03 -6.98
CA LYS A 598 -23.03 29.32 -6.28
C LYS A 598 -22.58 28.59 -5.01
N LEU A 599 -21.28 28.52 -4.76
CA LEU A 599 -20.71 27.98 -3.51
C LEU A 599 -20.68 29.03 -2.38
N LYS A 600 -20.98 30.30 -2.69
CA LYS A 600 -21.18 31.39 -1.72
C LYS A 600 -22.59 31.32 -1.14
#